data_AF-A0A3B9KCW8-F1
#
_entry.id   AF-A0A3B9KCW8-F1
#
_cell.length_a   1.000
_cell.length_b   1.000
_cell.length_c   1.000
_cell.angle_alpha   90.00
_cell.angle_beta   90.00
_cell.angle_gamma   90.00
#
_symmetry.space_group_name_H-M   'P 1'
#
loop_
_entity.id
_entity.type
_entity.pdbx_description
1 polymer ?
#
loop_
_entity_poly.entity_id
_entity_poly.type
_entity_poly.pdbx_seq_one_letter_code
_entity_poly.pdbx_strand_id
1 'polypeptide(L)' 'REARQALTRYFTFYNQERLHQALDYQTPAEVYFSPSMSEVH' A
#
# COMPACT_ATOMS: atom_id res chain seq x y z
N ARG A 1 -20.96 -13.01 -1.07
CA ARG A 1 -20.15 -12.28 -2.09
C ARG A 1 -19.70 -10.91 -1.60
N GLU A 2 -20.52 -10.22 -0.81
CA GLU A 2 -20.26 -8.87 -0.29
C GLU A 2 -19.01 -8.75 0.60
N ALA A 3 -18.76 -9.73 1.48
CA ALA A 3 -17.58 -9.73 2.35
C ALA A 3 -16.26 -9.62 1.57
N ARG A 4 -16.11 -10.39 0.48
CA ARG A 4 -14.93 -10.32 -0.40
C ARG A 4 -14.78 -8.92 -1.01
N GLN A 5 -15.89 -8.30 -1.45
CA GLN A 5 -15.84 -6.97 -2.05
C GLN A 5 -15.46 -5.89 -1.02
N ALA A 6 -15.97 -6.01 0.21
CA ALA A 6 -15.60 -5.11 1.30
C ALA A 6 -14.10 -5.22 1.63
N LEU A 7 -13.58 -6.45 1.72
CA LEU A 7 -12.15 -6.69 1.94
C LEU A 7 -11.30 -6.15 0.79
N THR A 8 -11.70 -6.37 -0.47
CA THR A 8 -10.98 -5.82 -1.62
C THR A 8 -10.89 -4.30 -1.54
N ARG A 9 -12.01 -3.61 -1.28
CA ARG A 9 -12.01 -2.14 -1.14
C ARG A 9 -11.12 -1.68 0.02
N TYR A 10 -11.19 -2.38 1.15
CA TYR A 10 -10.36 -2.05 2.31
C TYR A 10 -8.87 -2.19 2.00
N PHE A 11 -8.44 -3.29 1.37
CA PHE A 11 -7.04 -3.50 1.03
C PHE A 11 -6.53 -2.50 -0.01
N THR A 12 -7.35 -2.11 -0.99
CA THR A 12 -6.99 -1.04 -1.94
C THR A 12 -6.74 0.28 -1.19
N PHE A 13 -7.70 0.71 -0.37
CA PHE A 13 -7.57 1.94 0.41
C PHE A 13 -6.35 1.92 1.34
N TYR A 14 -6.16 0.82 2.09
CA TYR A 14 -5.03 0.68 3.01
C TYR A 14 -3.68 0.72 2.28
N ASN A 15 -3.55 0.01 1.16
CA ASN A 15 -2.27 -0.10 0.47
C ASN A 15 -1.92 1.13 -0.37
N GLN A 16 -2.92 1.88 -0.88
CA GLN A 16 -2.70 2.88 -1.93
C GLN A 16 -3.09 4.31 -1.54
N GLU A 17 -3.93 4.49 -0.51
CA GLU A 17 -4.51 5.81 -0.21
C GLU A 17 -4.20 6.27 1.22
N ARG A 18 -4.16 5.33 2.18
CA ARG A 18 -3.92 5.67 3.58
C ARG A 18 -2.45 6.01 3.82
N LEU A 19 -2.18 7.21 4.32
CA LEU A 19 -0.86 7.60 4.81
C LEU A 19 -0.59 6.96 6.16
N HIS A 20 0.61 6.42 6.33
CA HIS A 20 1.02 5.77 7.57
C HIS A 20 2.17 6.55 8.20
N GLN A 21 1.96 7.11 9.39
CA GLN A 21 3.00 7.85 10.13
C GLN A 21 4.25 7.00 10.39
N ALA A 22 4.09 5.70 10.63
CA ALA A 22 5.20 4.78 10.80
C ALA A 22 6.01 4.54 9.50
N LEU A 23 5.44 4.89 8.34
CA LEU A 23 6.08 4.84 7.03
C LEU A 23 6.42 6.24 6.53
N ASP A 24 6.71 7.18 7.44
CA ASP A 24 7.00 8.57 7.10
C ASP A 24 5.94 9.24 6.22
N TYR A 25 4.67 8.99 6.54
CA TYR A 25 3.50 9.43 5.78
C TYR A 25 3.41 8.89 4.35
N GLN A 26 4.11 7.81 4.04
CA GLN A 26 3.94 7.08 2.78
C GLN A 26 2.89 5.98 2.91
N THR A 27 2.41 5.53 1.77
CA THR A 27 1.55 4.35 1.63
C THR A 27 2.40 3.07 1.56
N PRO A 28 1.84 1.91 1.93
CA PRO A 28 2.55 0.63 1.77
C PRO A 28 2.97 0.38 0.32
N ALA A 29 2.17 0.80 -0.66
CA ALA A 29 2.52 0.64 -2.06
C ALA A 29 3.76 1.43 -2.44
N GLU A 30 3.90 2.66 -1.95
CA GLU A 30 5.08 3.50 -2.20
C GLU A 30 6.33 2.91 -1.54
N VAL A 31 6.25 2.35 -0.33
CA VAL A 31 7.43 1.80 0.34
C VAL A 31 7.93 0.51 -0.33
N TYR A 32 7.03 -0.42 -0.66
CA TYR A 32 7.43 -1.76 -1.12
C TYR A 32 7.53 -1.91 -2.63
N PHE A 33 6.90 -1.02 -3.41
CA PHE A 33 6.88 -1.11 -4.87
C PHE A 33 7.42 0.13 -5.57
N SER A 34 8.07 1.06 -4.85
CA SER A 34 8.80 2.15 -5.51
C SER A 34 9.97 1.61 -6.33
N PRO A 35 10.11 2.01 -7.61
CA PRO A 35 11.15 1.52 -8.51
C PRO A 35 12.57 1.96 -8.12
N SER A 36 12.74 2.78 -7.08
CA SER A 36 14.04 3.30 -6.63
C SER A 36 14.75 2.44 -5.58
N MET A 37 14.20 1.29 -5.17
CA MET A 37 14.87 0.31 -4.29
C MET A 37 15.12 -1.05 -4.97
N SER A 38 14.89 -1.16 -6.27
CA SER A 38 15.17 -2.37 -7.06
C SER A 38 16.28 -2.14 -8.08
N GLU A 39 17.49 -1.77 -7.63
CA GLU A 39 18.76 -2.07 -8.33
C GLU A 39 19.96 -1.58 -7.50
N VAL A 40 20.51 -2.48 -6.65
CA VAL A 40 21.95 -2.79 -6.63
C VAL A 40 22.10 -4.26 -6.18
N HIS A 41 21.97 -5.19 -7.12
CA HIS A 41 22.82 -6.38 -7.28
C HIS A 41 22.54 -7.03 -8.64
#